data_AF-A0A2X3F972-F1
#
_entry.id   AF-A0A2X3F972-F1
#
_cell.length_a   1.000
_cell.length_b   1.000
_cell.length_c   1.000
_cell.angle_alpha   90.00
_cell.angle_beta   90.00
_cell.angle_gamma   90.00
#
_symmetry.space_group_name_H-M   'P 1'
#
loop_
_entity.id
_entity.type
_entity.pdbx_description
1 polymer ?
#
loop_
_entity_poly.entity_id
_entity_poly.type
_entity_poly.pdbx_seq_one_letter_code
_entity_poly.pdbx_strand_id
1 'polypeptide(L)'
;MPQSRAKLDSNLQQFETALAATDKQVSNELAPLKGKGYFVFHDAYGYFEKHYGLTSLGHFTVNPEIQPGAQRFTRNQNTTG
;
A
#
# COMPACT_ATOMS: atom_id res chain seq x y z
N MET A 1 -10.15 -11.80 -29.48
CA MET A 1 -11.58 -11.88 -29.13
C MET A 1 -12.37 -10.70 -29.74
N PRO A 2 -12.59 -10.62 -31.06
CA PRO A 2 -13.27 -9.46 -31.67
C PRO A 2 -14.77 -9.39 -31.33
N GLN A 3 -15.43 -10.54 -31.19
CA GLN A 3 -16.88 -10.64 -30.94
C GLN A 3 -17.30 -10.16 -29.53
N SER A 4 -16.38 -10.16 -28.57
CA SER A 4 -16.64 -9.72 -27.19
C SER A 4 -16.25 -8.28 -26.91
N ARG A 5 -15.79 -7.53 -27.94
CA ARG A 5 -15.19 -6.20 -27.78
C ARG A 5 -16.12 -5.22 -27.04
N ALA A 6 -17.35 -5.06 -27.51
CA ALA A 6 -18.32 -4.16 -26.86
C ALA A 6 -18.60 -4.51 -25.40
N LYS A 7 -18.59 -5.81 -25.05
CA LYS A 7 -18.77 -6.26 -23.66
C LYS A 7 -17.54 -5.98 -22.81
N LEU A 8 -16.34 -6.17 -23.36
CA LEU A 8 -15.09 -5.84 -22.67
C LEU A 8 -14.97 -4.33 -22.44
N ASP A 9 -15.33 -3.52 -23.43
CA ASP A 9 -15.33 -2.06 -23.32
C ASP A 9 -16.31 -1.59 -22.23
N SER A 10 -17.53 -2.15 -22.20
CA SER A 10 -18.51 -1.84 -21.15
C SER A 10 -18.05 -2.27 -19.76
N ASN A 11 -17.43 -3.46 -19.63
CA ASN A 11 -16.89 -3.93 -18.36
C ASN A 11 -15.73 -3.05 -17.87
N LEU A 12 -14.85 -2.61 -18.79
CA LEU A 12 -13.75 -1.71 -18.48
C LEU A 12 -14.28 -0.37 -17.95
N GLN A 13 -15.25 0.23 -18.64
CA GLN A 13 -15.84 1.50 -18.21
C GLN A 13 -16.48 1.39 -16.81
N GLN A 14 -17.17 0.29 -16.52
CA GLN A 14 -17.75 0.04 -15.20
C GLN A 14 -16.67 -0.10 -14.13
N PHE A 15 -15.60 -0.84 -14.43
CA PHE A 15 -14.46 -0.99 -13.53
C PHE A 15 -13.77 0.34 -13.23
N GLU A 16 -13.49 1.15 -14.25
CA GLU A 16 -12.86 2.47 -14.09
C GLU A 16 -13.71 3.42 -13.25
N THR A 17 -15.03 3.40 -13.46
CA THR A 17 -15.96 4.22 -12.66
C THR A 17 -15.95 3.80 -11.19
N ALA A 18 -16.00 2.49 -10.92
CA ALA A 18 -15.95 1.97 -9.56
C ALA A 18 -14.58 2.24 -8.89
N LEU A 19 -13.49 2.14 -9.66
CA LEU A 19 -12.14 2.42 -9.18
C LEU A 19 -11.99 3.88 -8.78
N ALA A 20 -12.46 4.82 -9.60
CA ALA A 20 -12.41 6.25 -9.30
C ALA A 20 -13.23 6.62 -8.05
N ALA A 21 -14.40 5.99 -7.86
CA ALA A 21 -15.20 6.18 -6.66
C ALA A 21 -14.50 5.63 -5.40
N THR A 22 -13.90 4.45 -5.52
CA THR A 22 -13.14 3.81 -4.43
C THR A 22 -11.92 4.63 -4.05
N ASP A 23 -11.18 5.13 -5.04
CA ASP A 23 -10.01 6.00 -4.83
C ASP A 23 -10.36 7.23 -4.00
N LYS A 24 -11.45 7.92 -4.36
CA LYS A 24 -11.94 9.08 -3.61
C LYS A 24 -12.33 8.72 -2.17
N GLN A 25 -13.01 7.59 -1.97
CA GLN A 25 -13.40 7.13 -0.64
C GLN A 25 -12.18 6.86 0.23
N VAL A 26 -11.24 6.05 -0.26
CA VAL A 26 -10.02 5.68 0.46
C VAL A 26 -9.16 6.90 0.74
N SER A 27 -9.04 7.83 -0.21
CA SER A 27 -8.34 9.10 0.01
C SER A 27 -8.93 9.90 1.17
N ASN A 28 -10.26 9.96 1.29
CA ASN A 28 -10.91 10.68 2.39
C ASN A 28 -10.70 9.98 3.74
N GLU A 29 -10.77 8.65 3.76
CA GLU A 29 -10.57 7.85 4.97
C GLU A 29 -9.14 7.94 5.50
N LEU A 30 -8.15 7.96 4.59
CA LEU A 30 -6.74 7.96 4.94
C LEU A 30 -6.13 9.37 5.10
N ALA A 31 -6.78 10.42 4.59
CA ALA A 31 -6.35 11.80 4.76
C ALA A 31 -5.93 12.18 6.20
N PRO A 32 -6.68 11.84 7.27
CA PRO A 32 -6.30 12.16 8.65
C PRO A 32 -5.10 11.34 9.19
N LEU A 33 -4.62 10.34 8.44
CA LEU A 33 -3.49 9.49 8.83
C LEU A 33 -2.16 9.92 8.19
N LYS A 34 -2.17 10.91 7.29
CA LYS A 34 -0.95 11.43 6.67
C LYS A 34 0.07 11.85 7.73
N GLY A 35 1.32 11.39 7.55
CA GLY A 35 2.42 11.65 8.49
C GLY A 35 2.45 10.75 9.74
N LYS A 36 1.47 9.87 9.94
CA LYS A 36 1.52 8.87 11.01
C LYS A 36 2.36 7.68 10.58
N GLY A 37 3.51 7.51 11.23
CA GLY A 37 4.43 6.42 10.97
C GLY A 37 3.92 5.06 11.44
N TYR A 38 4.11 4.02 10.63
CA TYR A 38 3.85 2.62 11.01
C TYR A 38 4.89 1.67 10.39
N PHE A 39 4.92 0.43 10.87
CA PHE A 39 5.75 -0.64 10.33
C PHE A 39 4.88 -1.75 9.78
N VAL A 40 5.37 -2.45 8.75
CA VAL A 40 4.72 -3.62 8.15
C VAL A 40 5.61 -4.85 8.28
N PHE A 41 5.05 -6.05 8.14
CA PHE A 41 5.86 -7.29 8.09
C PHE A 41 6.26 -7.68 6.67
N HIS A 42 5.61 -7.10 5.66
CA HIS A 42 5.88 -7.36 4.25
C HIS A 42 5.86 -6.04 3.47
N ASP A 43 6.91 -5.81 2.68
CA ASP A 43 7.05 -4.60 1.85
C ASP A 43 6.27 -4.75 0.54
N ALA A 44 4.95 -4.58 0.61
CA ALA A 44 4.05 -4.77 -0.53
C ALA A 44 3.22 -3.52 -0.87
N TYR A 45 3.27 -2.49 -0.03
CA TYR A 45 2.29 -1.40 -0.05
C TYR A 45 2.79 -0.12 -0.71
N GLY A 46 4.05 -0.05 -1.15
CA GLY A 46 4.68 1.21 -1.58
C GLY A 46 3.90 2.04 -2.61
N TYR A 47 3.25 1.42 -3.61
CA TYR A 47 2.41 2.16 -4.56
C TYR A 47 1.17 2.77 -3.90
N PHE A 48 0.49 2.01 -3.05
CA PHE A 48 -0.68 2.46 -2.31
C PHE A 48 -0.31 3.58 -1.34
N GLU A 49 0.79 3.41 -0.62
CA GLU A 49 1.30 4.38 0.36
C GLU A 49 1.66 5.69 -0.31
N LYS A 50 2.38 5.62 -1.44
CA LYS A 50 2.72 6.80 -2.24
C LYS A 50 1.48 7.51 -2.77
N HIS A 51 0.50 6.74 -3.27
CA HIS A 51 -0.72 7.28 -3.85
C HIS A 51 -1.58 8.04 -2.82
N TYR A 52 -1.71 7.49 -1.60
CA TYR A 52 -2.53 8.09 -0.53
C TYR A 52 -1.73 8.97 0.47
N GLY A 53 -0.41 9.08 0.32
CA GLY A 53 0.44 9.90 1.19
C GLY A 53 0.64 9.32 2.59
N LEU A 54 0.68 7.98 2.70
CA LEU A 54 0.99 7.28 3.94
C LEU A 54 2.50 7.24 4.19
N THR A 55 2.89 6.99 5.44
CA THR A 55 4.29 7.02 5.87
C THR A 55 4.68 5.70 6.52
N SER A 56 5.06 4.72 5.71
CA SER A 56 5.72 3.50 6.22
C SER A 56 7.14 3.84 6.67
N LEU A 57 7.49 3.42 7.88
CA LEU A 57 8.81 3.60 8.47
C LEU A 57 9.75 2.41 8.16
N GLY A 58 9.25 1.38 7.50
CA GLY A 58 10.00 0.20 7.09
C GLY A 58 9.24 -1.10 7.31
N HIS A 59 9.89 -2.21 6.99
CA HIS A 59 9.32 -3.54 7.11
C HIS A 59 10.20 -4.47 7.96
N PHE A 60 9.56 -5.41 8.67
CA PHE A 60 10.24 -6.47 9.39
C PHE A 60 10.10 -7.79 8.63
N THR A 61 11.21 -8.37 8.17
CA THR A 61 11.22 -9.78 7.76
C THR A 61 11.11 -10.66 9.00
N VAL A 62 9.89 -11.04 9.38
CA VAL A 62 9.66 -12.01 10.45
C VAL A 62 9.86 -13.42 9.90
N ASN A 63 10.85 -14.13 10.42
CA ASN A 63 10.87 -15.58 10.33
C ASN A 63 9.85 -16.09 11.36
N PRO A 64 8.76 -16.76 10.94
CA PRO A 64 7.70 -17.21 11.85
C PRO A 64 8.19 -18.20 12.92
N GLU A 65 9.38 -18.78 12.77
CA GLU A 65 9.97 -19.72 13.73
C GLU A 65 10.78 -19.06 14.87
N ILE A 66 11.04 -17.74 14.81
CA ILE A 66 11.85 -17.04 15.82
C ILE A 66 11.01 -15.92 16.46
N GLN A 67 10.61 -16.10 17.72
CA GLN A 67 10.02 -15.03 18.51
C GLN A 67 11.02 -13.86 18.60
N PRO A 68 10.65 -12.64 18.18
CA PRO A 68 11.56 -11.51 18.27
C PRO A 68 11.76 -11.15 19.75
N GLY A 69 12.86 -11.61 20.34
CA GLY A 69 13.34 -11.12 21.63
C GLY A 69 13.65 -9.62 21.55
N ALA A 70 13.70 -8.96 22.70
CA ALA A 70 13.87 -7.51 22.88
C ALA A 70 15.17 -6.87 22.31
N GLN A 71 15.92 -7.59 21.46
CA GLN A 71 17.21 -7.20 20.91
C GLN A 71 17.23 -6.87 19.41
N ARG A 72 16.08 -6.65 18.76
CA ARG A 72 16.05 -6.12 17.38
C ARG A 72 15.93 -4.60 17.28
N PHE A 73 16.39 -3.87 18.31
CA PHE A 73 16.78 -2.47 18.16
C PHE A 73 18.22 -2.40 17.68
N THR A 74 18.49 -2.71 16.41
CA THR A 74 19.71 -2.23 15.76
C THR A 74 19.58 -2.32 14.24
N ARG A 75 19.78 -1.13 13.64
CA ARG A 75 20.27 -0.90 12.26
C ARG A 75 19.24 -0.95 11.13
N ASN A 76 18.73 0.25 10.82
CA ASN A 76 18.91 0.89 9.51
C ASN A 76 19.15 2.40 9.71
N GLN A 77 20.24 2.74 10.41
CA GLN A 77 20.93 3.99 10.17
C GLN A 77 21.84 3.71 8.98
N ASN A 78 21.46 4.16 7.78
CA ASN A 78 22.36 4.49 6.67
C ASN A 78 21.54 4.90 5.45
N THR A 79 21.21 6.19 5.37
CA THR A 79 21.39 7.03 4.17
C THR A 79 21.15 8.49 4.59
N THR A 80 22.20 9.13 5.06
CA THR A 80 22.33 10.60 5.04
C THR A 80 23.46 10.90 4.07
N GLY A 81 23.18 11.74 3.07
CA GLY A 81 24.11 12.16 2.02
C GLY A 81 23.35 12.75 0.86
#